data_AF-A0A956RH01-F1
#
_entry.id   AF-A0A956RH01-F1
#
_cell.length_a   1.000
_cell.length_b   1.000
_cell.length_c   1.000
_cell.angle_alpha   90.00
_cell.angle_beta   90.00
_cell.angle_gamma   90.00
#
_symmetry.space_group_name_H-M   'P 1'
#
loop_
_entity.id
_entity.type
_entity.pdbx_description
1 polymer ?
#
loop_
_entity_poly.entity_id
_entity_poly.type
_entity_poly.pdbx_seq_one_letter_code
_entity_poly.pdbx_strand_id
1 'polypeptide(L)'
;MHRRPRLLALTLALALPGCRESPPPPPPEPMAPMETSGPLKGQHGEALYKAERYHEAAWIFEQILRRGLPEDRPRVEFWLAKSYFKLYDYPRALAGFAAISEQPEHPYHTLAFPWLLSLYLHAMPPEPRLIAALLSYPEAEVRAEEAYDEVIADYDLLLAEQALRRGDARGALRYLEAAEREAGDYRSARMLLSAGRVRERLGQRDAARELFERCAARLSEQPPRRLRRYYRGNALDQWMWIEANRGLARTGGKPDERAMQ
;
A
#
# COMPACT_ATOMS: atom_id res chain seq x y z
N MET A 1 -69.97 -28.49 -17.30
CA MET A 1 -69.57 -28.56 -15.87
C MET A 1 -68.09 -28.90 -15.78
N HIS A 2 -67.22 -27.88 -15.78
CA HIS A 2 -65.76 -28.06 -15.75
C HIS A 2 -65.20 -27.64 -14.39
N ARG A 3 -64.61 -28.60 -13.67
CA ARG A 3 -63.85 -28.39 -12.45
C ARG A 3 -62.48 -27.83 -12.81
N ARG A 4 -62.13 -26.65 -12.26
CA ARG A 4 -60.76 -26.12 -12.24
C ARG A 4 -59.97 -26.80 -11.12
N PRO A 5 -58.71 -27.25 -11.35
CA PRO A 5 -57.82 -27.60 -10.25
C PRO A 5 -57.19 -26.35 -9.64
N ARG A 6 -57.11 -26.34 -8.30
CA ARG A 6 -56.45 -25.33 -7.47
C ARG A 6 -54.93 -25.47 -7.63
N LEU A 7 -54.25 -24.37 -7.94
CA LEU A 7 -52.79 -24.25 -7.84
C LEU A 7 -52.40 -24.19 -6.35
N LEU A 8 -51.60 -25.16 -5.93
CA LEU A 8 -50.89 -25.17 -4.65
C LEU A 8 -49.76 -24.14 -4.71
N ALA A 9 -49.78 -23.20 -3.77
CA ALA A 9 -48.68 -22.30 -3.50
C ALA A 9 -47.53 -23.10 -2.87
N LEU A 10 -46.38 -23.15 -3.55
CA LEU A 10 -45.15 -23.73 -3.02
C LEU A 10 -44.40 -22.61 -2.27
N THR A 11 -44.51 -22.60 -0.95
CA THR A 11 -43.73 -21.71 -0.07
C THR A 11 -42.34 -22.31 0.08
N LEU A 12 -41.36 -21.76 -0.65
CA LEU A 12 -39.94 -22.14 -0.51
C LEU A 12 -39.35 -21.37 0.68
N ALA A 13 -39.32 -22.00 1.86
CA ALA A 13 -38.58 -21.49 3.01
C ALA A 13 -37.11 -21.92 2.88
N LEU A 14 -36.24 -21.01 2.43
CA LEU A 14 -34.79 -21.18 2.51
C LEU A 14 -34.35 -20.91 3.95
N ALA A 15 -34.03 -21.99 4.67
CA ALA A 15 -33.31 -21.93 5.94
C ALA A 15 -31.87 -21.48 5.67
N LEU A 16 -31.53 -20.24 6.09
CA LEU A 16 -30.15 -19.78 6.16
C LEU A 16 -29.46 -20.47 7.34
N PRO A 17 -28.28 -21.09 7.16
CA PRO A 17 -27.49 -21.59 8.27
C PRO A 17 -27.00 -20.41 9.12
N GLY A 18 -27.22 -20.51 10.43
CA GLY A 18 -26.90 -19.47 11.41
C GLY A 18 -25.43 -19.06 11.36
N CYS A 19 -25.21 -17.77 11.14
CA CYS A 19 -23.95 -17.11 11.46
C CYS A 19 -23.73 -17.22 12.98
N ARG A 20 -22.86 -18.13 13.41
CA ARG A 20 -22.25 -18.04 14.75
C ARG A 20 -21.31 -16.84 14.73
N GLU A 21 -21.74 -15.73 15.34
CA GLU A 21 -20.83 -14.67 15.76
C GLU A 21 -19.73 -15.30 16.60
N SER A 22 -18.49 -15.22 16.11
CA SER A 22 -17.33 -15.52 16.95
C SER A 22 -17.26 -14.44 18.02
N PRO A 23 -17.00 -14.79 19.30
CA PRO A 23 -16.86 -13.79 20.35
C PRO A 23 -15.75 -12.79 19.97
N PRO A 24 -15.91 -11.50 20.33
CA PRO A 24 -14.88 -10.50 20.09
C PRO A 24 -13.55 -10.96 20.70
N PRO A 25 -12.41 -10.70 20.06
CA PRO A 25 -11.12 -11.04 20.64
C PRO A 25 -11.00 -10.37 22.01
N PRO A 26 -10.43 -11.05 23.02
CA PRO A 26 -10.23 -10.45 24.33
C PRO A 26 -9.41 -9.16 24.18
N PRO A 27 -9.69 -8.14 25.02
CA PRO A 27 -8.85 -6.95 25.06
C PRO A 27 -7.39 -7.36 25.30
N PRO A 28 -6.41 -6.68 24.67
CA PRO A 28 -5.00 -7.00 24.89
C PRO A 28 -4.72 -6.93 26.39
N GLU A 29 -4.19 -8.02 26.94
CA GLU A 29 -3.83 -8.06 28.36
C GLU A 29 -2.87 -6.90 28.66
N PRO A 30 -3.08 -6.18 29.78
CA PRO A 30 -2.13 -5.17 30.23
C PRO A 30 -0.79 -5.87 30.42
N MET A 31 0.20 -5.48 29.60
CA MET A 31 1.52 -6.10 29.64
C MET A 31 2.05 -6.07 31.06
N ALA A 32 2.35 -7.25 31.60
CA ALA A 32 3.07 -7.37 32.87
C ALA A 32 4.35 -6.52 32.78
N PRO A 33 4.78 -5.88 33.89
CA PRO A 33 6.02 -5.12 33.91
C PRO A 33 7.17 -6.04 33.48
N MET A 34 7.71 -5.80 32.29
CA MET A 34 8.89 -6.50 31.80
C MET A 34 10.08 -6.08 32.67
N GLU A 35 10.44 -6.92 33.64
CA GLU A 35 11.70 -6.81 34.36
C GLU A 35 12.84 -7.19 33.42
N THR A 36 13.35 -6.23 32.65
CA THR A 36 14.57 -6.41 31.88
C THR A 36 15.78 -6.05 32.76
N SER A 37 16.35 -7.04 33.43
CA SER A 37 17.64 -6.91 34.14
C SER A 37 18.86 -6.96 33.21
N GLY A 38 18.66 -6.87 31.89
CA GLY A 38 19.72 -6.86 30.87
C GLY A 38 20.27 -5.46 30.57
N PRO A 39 21.48 -5.37 29.99
CA PRO A 39 22.08 -4.08 29.63
C PRO A 39 21.29 -3.38 28.52
N LEU A 40 20.96 -2.10 28.73
CA LEU A 40 20.36 -1.22 27.72
C LEU A 40 21.42 -0.83 26.67
N LYS A 41 21.64 -1.72 25.70
CA LYS A 41 22.54 -1.51 24.57
C LYS A 41 21.79 -1.74 23.26
N GLY A 42 22.08 -0.95 22.23
CA GLY A 42 21.45 -1.11 20.91
C GLY A 42 21.59 -2.52 20.33
N GLN A 43 22.75 -3.16 20.53
CA GLN A 43 23.02 -4.54 20.14
C GLN A 43 22.06 -5.56 20.77
N HIS A 44 21.61 -5.32 22.00
CA HIS A 44 20.64 -6.19 22.67
C HIS A 44 19.26 -6.06 22.02
N GLY A 45 18.81 -4.84 21.72
CA GLY A 45 17.57 -4.60 20.97
C GLY A 45 17.59 -5.24 19.59
N GLU A 46 18.74 -5.22 18.90
CA GLU A 46 18.91 -5.90 17.61
C GLU A 46 18.84 -7.42 17.71
N ALA A 47 19.44 -8.00 18.74
CA ALA A 47 19.34 -9.44 18.98
C ALA A 47 17.88 -9.85 19.20
N LEU A 48 17.11 -9.05 19.96
CA LEU A 48 15.67 -9.26 20.14
C LEU A 48 14.91 -9.12 18.82
N TYR A 49 15.22 -8.12 17.99
CA TYR A 49 14.61 -7.95 16.68
C TYR A 49 14.87 -9.16 15.77
N LYS A 50 16.12 -9.65 15.72
CA LYS A 50 16.51 -10.83 14.92
C LYS A 50 15.86 -12.12 15.43
N ALA A 51 15.53 -12.19 16.72
CA ALA A 51 14.76 -13.26 17.32
C ALA A 51 13.24 -13.06 17.17
N GLU A 52 12.80 -12.12 16.33
CA GLU A 52 11.39 -11.78 16.07
C GLU A 52 10.60 -11.28 17.30
N ARG A 53 11.31 -10.92 18.38
CA ARG A 53 10.75 -10.34 19.61
C ARG A 53 10.57 -8.83 19.45
N TYR A 54 9.77 -8.43 18.46
CA TYR A 54 9.69 -7.05 18.00
C TYR A 54 9.18 -6.06 19.06
N HIS A 55 8.23 -6.46 19.90
CA HIS A 55 7.72 -5.63 21.00
C HIS A 55 8.83 -5.31 22.02
N GLU A 56 9.62 -6.32 22.39
CA GLU A 56 10.70 -6.17 23.35
C GLU A 56 11.87 -5.36 22.77
N ALA A 57 12.20 -5.60 21.50
CA ALA A 57 13.17 -4.81 20.76
C ALA A 57 12.77 -3.32 20.74
N ALA A 58 11.52 -3.01 20.35
CA ALA A 58 11.00 -1.65 20.33
C ALA A 58 11.08 -0.99 21.72
N TRP A 59 10.68 -1.71 22.76
CA TRP A 59 10.75 -1.20 24.14
C TRP A 59 12.19 -0.86 24.54
N ILE A 60 13.17 -1.73 24.26
CA ILE A 60 14.59 -1.47 24.55
C ILE A 60 15.07 -0.22 23.82
N PHE A 61 14.78 -0.09 22.52
CA PHE A 61 15.19 1.07 21.74
C PHE A 61 14.54 2.38 22.24
N GLU A 62 13.25 2.36 22.59
CA GLU A 62 12.56 3.50 23.19
C GLU A 62 13.20 3.93 24.53
N GLN A 63 13.60 2.97 25.38
CA GLN A 63 14.28 3.27 26.64
C GLN A 63 15.66 3.92 26.40
N ILE A 64 16.41 3.44 25.41
CA ILE A 64 17.72 4.01 25.04
C ILE A 64 17.54 5.47 24.59
N LEU A 65 16.60 5.74 23.67
CA LEU A 65 16.33 7.09 23.17
C LEU A 65 15.80 8.03 24.27
N ARG A 66 14.91 7.54 25.14
CA ARG A 66 14.35 8.32 26.25
C ARG A 66 15.41 8.74 27.27
N ARG A 67 16.39 7.88 27.53
CA ARG A 67 17.50 8.15 28.45
C ARG A 67 18.60 9.01 27.82
N GLY A 68 18.48 9.34 26.53
CA GLY A 68 19.43 10.18 25.81
C GLY A 68 20.83 9.56 25.74
N LEU A 69 20.93 8.22 25.77
CA LEU A 69 22.21 7.53 25.64
C LEU A 69 22.74 7.80 24.22
N PRO A 70 23.85 8.56 24.07
CA PRO A 70 24.26 9.09 22.76
C PRO A 70 24.95 8.03 21.89
N GLU A 71 25.48 6.98 22.50
CA GLU A 71 26.15 5.90 21.79
C GLU A 71 25.15 5.17 20.89
N ASP A 72 25.47 5.08 19.59
CA ASP A 72 24.66 4.39 18.57
C ASP A 72 23.24 4.95 18.33
N ARG A 73 22.97 6.23 18.63
CA ARG A 73 21.64 6.83 18.39
C ARG A 73 21.08 6.61 16.96
N PRO A 74 21.83 6.91 15.86
CA PRO A 74 21.34 6.67 14.49
C PRO A 74 20.92 5.22 14.23
N ARG A 75 21.66 4.29 14.81
CA ARG A 75 21.41 2.85 14.73
C ARG A 75 20.13 2.48 15.46
N VAL A 76 19.96 2.97 16.69
CA VAL A 76 18.76 2.74 17.51
C VAL A 76 17.50 3.30 16.82
N GLU A 77 17.57 4.50 16.24
CA GLU A 77 16.45 5.11 15.52
C GLU A 77 16.02 4.26 14.32
N PHE A 78 16.97 3.79 13.51
CA PHE A 78 16.69 2.91 12.37
C PHE A 78 16.05 1.57 12.78
N TRP A 79 16.61 0.90 13.80
CA TRP A 79 16.07 -0.38 14.26
C TRP A 79 14.74 -0.27 15.01
N LEU A 80 14.48 0.86 15.67
CA LEU A 80 13.16 1.15 16.23
C LEU A 80 12.11 1.29 15.13
N ALA A 81 12.41 2.04 14.06
CA ALA A 81 11.50 2.18 12.91
C ALA A 81 11.19 0.82 12.27
N LYS A 82 12.19 -0.04 12.09
CA LYS A 82 12.00 -1.43 11.63
C LYS A 82 11.15 -2.26 12.57
N SER A 83 11.36 -2.13 13.88
CA SER A 83 10.54 -2.82 14.89
C SER A 83 9.07 -2.41 14.78
N TYR A 84 8.77 -1.12 14.66
CA TYR A 84 7.40 -0.65 14.45
C TYR A 84 6.78 -1.16 13.14
N PHE A 85 7.57 -1.22 12.06
CA PHE A 85 7.11 -1.81 10.80
C PHE A 85 6.68 -3.26 10.99
N LYS A 86 7.48 -4.07 11.68
CA LYS A 86 7.18 -5.48 11.98
C LYS A 86 6.00 -5.66 12.95
N LEU A 87 5.75 -4.68 13.81
CA LEU A 87 4.58 -4.61 14.68
C LEU A 87 3.32 -4.07 13.99
N TYR A 88 3.38 -3.77 12.69
CA TYR A 88 2.30 -3.18 11.91
C TYR A 88 1.87 -1.78 12.41
N ASP A 89 2.71 -1.10 13.20
CA ASP A 89 2.54 0.31 13.61
C ASP A 89 3.19 1.22 12.55
N TYR A 90 2.57 1.23 11.37
CA TYR A 90 3.06 1.94 10.21
C TYR A 90 3.20 3.46 10.40
N PRO A 91 2.30 4.17 11.12
CA PRO A 91 2.51 5.59 11.40
C PRO A 91 3.80 5.87 12.16
N ARG A 92 4.14 5.07 13.18
CA ARG A 92 5.41 5.24 13.91
C ARG A 92 6.61 4.80 13.08
N ALA A 93 6.49 3.72 12.30
CA ALA A 93 7.54 3.30 11.38
C ALA A 93 7.86 4.41 10.37
N LEU A 94 6.84 4.99 9.75
CA LEU A 94 6.98 6.13 8.83
C LEU A 94 7.64 7.32 9.52
N ALA A 95 7.21 7.68 10.73
CA ALA A 95 7.82 8.80 11.45
C ALA A 95 9.34 8.60 11.65
N GLY A 96 9.77 7.38 11.99
CA GLY A 96 11.18 7.04 12.14
C GLY A 96 11.94 7.07 10.82
N PHE A 97 11.45 6.39 9.77
CA PHE A 97 12.14 6.36 8.48
C PHE A 97 12.16 7.73 7.78
N ALA A 98 11.11 8.53 7.90
CA ALA A 98 11.07 9.88 7.34
C ALA A 98 12.07 10.82 8.03
N ALA A 99 12.23 10.71 9.36
CA ALA A 99 13.24 11.49 10.08
C ALA A 99 14.67 11.13 9.64
N ILE A 100 14.90 9.86 9.25
CA ILE A 100 16.17 9.40 8.68
C ILE A 100 16.36 9.93 7.25
N SER A 101 15.31 9.92 6.42
CA SER A 101 15.40 10.42 5.03
C SER A 101 15.62 11.93 4.95
N GLU A 102 15.20 12.69 5.96
CA GLU A 102 15.45 14.14 6.07
C GLU A 102 16.93 14.50 6.34
N GLN A 103 17.77 13.50 6.63
CA GLN A 103 19.19 13.68 6.98
C GLN A 103 20.09 12.89 6.01
N PRO A 104 20.59 13.50 4.92
CA PRO A 104 21.45 12.81 3.94
C PRO A 104 22.74 12.22 4.55
N GLU A 105 23.29 12.88 5.57
CA GLU A 105 24.49 12.43 6.31
C GLU A 105 24.18 11.29 7.32
N HIS A 106 22.91 10.90 7.48
CA HIS A 106 22.56 9.84 8.43
C HIS A 106 23.10 8.49 7.93
N PRO A 107 23.81 7.69 8.76
CA PRO A 107 24.42 6.42 8.32
C PRO A 107 23.44 5.39 7.74
N TYR A 108 22.15 5.53 8.08
CA TYR A 108 21.06 4.69 7.58
C TYR A 108 20.17 5.37 6.54
N HIS A 109 20.57 6.52 5.99
CA HIS A 109 19.80 7.27 4.99
C HIS A 109 19.44 6.37 3.80
N THR A 110 20.45 5.78 3.16
CA THR A 110 20.25 4.88 2.03
C THR A 110 19.45 3.63 2.43
N LEU A 111 19.70 3.10 3.63
CA LEU A 111 19.02 1.89 4.11
C LEU A 111 17.55 2.10 4.45
N ALA A 112 17.08 3.33 4.67
CA ALA A 112 15.68 3.63 4.98
C ALA A 112 14.78 3.62 3.73
N PHE A 113 15.33 3.90 2.55
CA PHE A 113 14.55 4.04 1.32
C PHE A 113 13.71 2.81 0.94
N PRO A 114 14.24 1.57 0.95
CA PRO A 114 13.42 0.38 0.65
C PRO A 114 12.28 0.15 1.66
N TRP A 115 12.44 0.60 2.91
CA TRP A 115 11.39 0.52 3.92
C TRP A 115 10.29 1.55 3.68
N LEU A 116 10.64 2.76 3.25
CA LEU A 116 9.66 3.76 2.81
C LEU A 116 8.88 3.27 1.58
N LEU A 117 9.55 2.65 0.60
CA LEU A 117 8.86 2.05 -0.55
C LEU A 117 7.92 0.91 -0.11
N SER A 118 8.39 0.04 0.78
CA SER A 118 7.56 -1.03 1.36
C SER A 118 6.31 -0.47 2.06
N LEU A 119 6.45 0.64 2.79
CA LEU A 119 5.31 1.33 3.39
C LEU A 119 4.32 1.80 2.32
N TYR A 120 4.83 2.43 1.26
CA TYR A 120 4.04 2.99 0.16
C TYR A 120 3.26 1.96 -0.66
N LEU A 121 3.83 0.78 -0.84
CA LEU A 121 3.24 -0.26 -1.69
C LEU A 121 2.29 -1.17 -0.92
N HIS A 122 2.67 -1.54 0.31
CA HIS A 122 2.09 -2.71 0.98
C HIS A 122 1.44 -2.40 2.33
N ALA A 123 1.82 -1.30 2.97
CA ALA A 123 1.45 -1.05 4.36
C ALA A 123 0.31 -0.04 4.49
N MET A 124 0.42 1.08 3.76
CA MET A 124 -0.45 2.24 3.96
C MET A 124 -0.86 2.88 2.63
N PRO A 125 -2.01 3.58 2.60
CA PRO A 125 -2.37 4.41 1.46
C PRO A 125 -1.30 5.49 1.21
N PRO A 126 -1.14 5.95 -0.04
CA PRO A 126 -0.24 7.06 -0.35
C PRO A 126 -0.64 8.33 0.41
N GLU A 127 0.17 8.74 1.38
CA GLU A 127 -0.02 9.98 2.13
C GLU A 127 1.09 11.02 1.82
N PRO A 128 0.82 12.33 1.98
CA PRO A 128 1.77 13.37 1.59
C PRO A 128 3.16 13.24 2.24
N ARG A 129 3.21 12.89 3.53
CA ARG A 129 4.49 12.77 4.26
C ARG A 129 5.35 11.64 3.72
N LEU A 130 4.75 10.47 3.48
CA LEU A 130 5.44 9.33 2.89
C LEU A 130 5.94 9.63 1.47
N ILE A 131 5.11 10.27 0.65
CA ILE A 131 5.49 10.69 -0.70
C ILE A 131 6.66 11.69 -0.63
N ALA A 132 6.60 12.68 0.25
CA ALA A 132 7.68 13.66 0.42
C ALA A 132 8.99 13.00 0.85
N ALA A 133 8.94 12.05 1.80
CA ALA A 133 10.11 11.30 2.26
C ALA A 133 10.72 10.42 1.14
N LEU A 134 9.90 9.85 0.26
CA LEU A 134 10.40 9.08 -0.89
C LEU A 134 11.01 9.98 -1.98
N LEU A 135 10.44 11.17 -2.18
CA LEU A 135 10.91 12.14 -3.16
C LEU A 135 12.08 13.01 -2.66
N SER A 136 12.49 12.89 -1.40
CA SER A 136 13.71 13.54 -0.90
C SER A 136 14.98 12.87 -1.40
N TYR A 137 14.89 11.62 -1.87
CA TYR A 137 15.99 10.91 -2.51
C TYR A 137 16.10 11.35 -3.99
N PRO A 138 17.25 11.88 -4.43
CA PRO A 138 17.43 12.27 -5.82
C PRO A 138 17.31 11.07 -6.77
N GLU A 139 16.53 11.20 -7.83
CA GLU A 139 16.29 10.09 -8.78
C GLU A 139 17.60 9.51 -9.35
N ALA A 140 18.59 10.37 -9.64
CA ALA A 140 19.89 9.93 -10.16
C ALA A 140 20.67 9.07 -9.16
N GLU A 141 20.58 9.39 -7.87
CA GLU A 141 21.24 8.62 -6.80
C GLU A 141 20.54 7.29 -6.59
N VAL A 142 19.20 7.29 -6.55
CA VAL A 142 18.41 6.06 -6.42
C VAL A 142 18.73 5.08 -7.57
N ARG A 143 18.88 5.57 -8.80
CA ARG A 143 19.21 4.72 -9.95
C ARG A 143 20.67 4.25 -10.00
N ALA A 144 21.57 4.90 -9.27
CA ALA A 144 22.98 4.54 -9.24
C ALA A 144 23.31 3.55 -8.10
N GLU A 145 22.42 3.40 -7.14
CA GLU A 145 22.59 2.53 -5.98
C GLU A 145 22.14 1.09 -6.28
N GLU A 146 23.10 0.18 -6.42
CA GLU A 146 22.85 -1.25 -6.70
C GLU A 146 21.96 -1.90 -5.64
N ALA A 147 22.02 -1.43 -4.38
CA ALA A 147 21.15 -1.94 -3.32
C ALA A 147 19.65 -1.68 -3.58
N TYR A 148 19.31 -0.86 -4.58
CA TYR A 148 17.93 -0.52 -4.93
C TYR A 148 17.41 -1.22 -6.18
N ASP A 149 18.21 -2.05 -6.86
CA ASP A 149 17.80 -2.74 -8.09
C ASP A 149 16.48 -3.50 -7.92
N GLU A 150 16.26 -4.15 -6.76
CA GLU A 150 15.04 -4.91 -6.48
C GLU A 150 13.78 -4.03 -6.33
N VAL A 151 13.97 -2.77 -5.93
CA VAL A 151 12.88 -1.83 -5.61
C VAL A 151 12.74 -0.71 -6.65
N ILE A 152 13.55 -0.71 -7.70
CA ILE A 152 13.55 0.39 -8.68
C ILE A 152 12.23 0.52 -9.43
N ALA A 153 11.61 -0.60 -9.82
CA ALA A 153 10.30 -0.60 -10.45
C ALA A 153 9.17 -0.07 -9.54
N ASP A 154 9.31 -0.23 -8.21
CA ASP A 154 8.36 0.37 -7.27
C ASP A 154 8.51 1.88 -7.16
N TYR A 155 9.76 2.35 -7.21
CA TYR A 155 10.04 3.77 -7.29
C TYR A 155 9.53 4.37 -8.60
N ASP A 156 9.72 3.69 -9.73
CA ASP A 156 9.16 4.11 -11.01
C ASP A 156 7.63 4.19 -10.97
N LEU A 157 6.95 3.25 -10.30
CA LEU A 157 5.51 3.35 -10.08
C LEU A 157 5.13 4.59 -9.27
N LEU A 158 5.89 4.94 -8.22
CA LEU A 158 5.69 6.19 -7.48
C LEU A 158 5.84 7.40 -8.41
N LEU A 159 6.93 7.49 -9.18
CA LEU A 159 7.21 8.61 -10.07
C LEU A 159 6.13 8.75 -11.14
N ALA A 160 5.62 7.64 -11.68
CA ALA A 160 4.50 7.62 -12.60
C ALA A 160 3.23 8.23 -12.00
N GLU A 161 2.89 7.83 -10.77
CA GLU A 161 1.72 8.36 -10.06
C GLU A 161 1.87 9.86 -9.76
N GLN A 162 3.07 10.33 -9.45
CA GLN A 162 3.32 11.77 -9.24
C GLN A 162 3.27 12.57 -10.55
N ALA A 163 3.83 12.04 -11.64
CA ALA A 163 3.73 12.66 -12.96
C ALA A 163 2.27 12.77 -13.41
N LEU A 164 1.47 11.71 -13.21
CA LEU A 164 0.03 11.75 -13.39
C LEU A 164 -0.63 12.85 -12.55
N ARG A 165 -0.35 12.96 -11.25
CA ARG A 165 -0.93 14.02 -10.41
C ARG A 165 -0.63 15.43 -10.95
N ARG A 166 0.53 15.64 -11.57
CA ARG A 166 0.92 16.91 -12.21
C ARG A 166 0.35 17.12 -13.61
N GLY A 167 -0.38 16.15 -14.17
CA GLY A 167 -0.91 16.22 -15.54
C GLY A 167 0.06 15.73 -16.62
N ASP A 168 1.26 15.27 -16.26
CA ASP A 168 2.26 14.77 -17.20
C ASP A 168 2.04 13.28 -17.51
N ALA A 169 1.07 13.01 -18.38
CA ALA A 169 0.77 11.64 -18.80
C ALA A 169 1.91 10.99 -19.60
N ARG A 170 2.73 11.77 -20.32
CA ARG A 170 3.85 11.23 -21.11
C ARG A 170 5.02 10.82 -20.22
N GLY A 171 5.38 11.65 -19.23
CA GLY A 171 6.37 11.30 -18.22
C GLY A 171 5.91 10.07 -17.41
N ALA A 172 4.64 10.03 -17.03
CA ALA A 172 4.08 8.87 -16.34
C ALA A 172 4.18 7.57 -17.16
N LEU A 173 3.92 7.63 -18.47
CA LEU A 173 4.03 6.47 -19.33
C LEU A 173 5.47 5.92 -19.36
N ARG A 174 6.48 6.79 -19.46
CA ARG A 174 7.88 6.38 -19.48
C ARG A 174 8.28 5.59 -18.24
N TYR A 175 7.86 6.04 -17.06
CA TYR A 175 8.15 5.34 -15.80
C TYR A 175 7.44 3.98 -15.73
N LEU A 176 6.19 3.89 -16.20
CA LEU A 176 5.45 2.62 -16.20
C LEU A 176 6.03 1.59 -17.17
N GLU A 177 6.50 2.02 -18.34
CA GLU A 177 7.17 1.15 -19.31
C GLU A 177 8.50 0.59 -18.78
N ALA A 178 9.17 1.31 -17.87
CA ALA A 178 10.33 0.79 -17.16
C ALA A 178 9.91 -0.26 -16.12
N ALA A 179 8.91 0.05 -15.30
CA ALA A 179 8.43 -0.84 -14.25
C ALA A 179 7.82 -2.16 -14.77
N GLU A 180 7.15 -2.16 -15.94
CA GLU A 180 6.43 -3.32 -16.49
C GLU A 180 7.33 -4.53 -16.77
N ARG A 181 8.62 -4.30 -17.04
CA ARG A 181 9.56 -5.38 -17.34
C ARG A 181 9.89 -6.25 -16.12
N GLU A 182 9.55 -5.80 -14.91
CA GLU A 182 10.02 -6.36 -13.64
C GLU A 182 8.89 -6.69 -12.65
N ALA A 183 7.62 -6.66 -13.08
CA ALA A 183 6.49 -6.68 -12.16
C ALA A 183 5.96 -8.08 -11.83
N GLY A 184 6.04 -8.48 -10.55
CA GLY A 184 5.30 -9.63 -9.97
C GLY A 184 3.84 -9.30 -9.60
N ASP A 185 3.07 -10.32 -9.20
CA ASP A 185 1.60 -10.36 -9.21
C ASP A 185 0.81 -9.17 -8.62
N TYR A 186 1.12 -8.73 -7.39
CA TYR A 186 0.43 -7.59 -6.74
C TYR A 186 0.91 -6.24 -7.26
N ARG A 187 2.23 -6.12 -7.51
CA ARG A 187 2.87 -4.97 -8.17
C ARG A 187 2.18 -4.71 -9.52
N SER A 188 1.87 -5.79 -10.26
CA SER A 188 1.13 -5.73 -11.53
C SER A 188 -0.23 -5.05 -11.40
N ALA A 189 -1.03 -5.32 -10.36
CA ALA A 189 -2.38 -4.75 -10.27
C ALA A 189 -2.37 -3.22 -10.13
N ARG A 190 -1.53 -2.68 -9.24
CA ARG A 190 -1.39 -1.23 -9.07
C ARG A 190 -0.78 -0.56 -10.30
N MET A 191 0.19 -1.21 -10.93
CA MET A 191 0.75 -0.74 -12.19
C MET A 191 -0.27 -0.72 -13.33
N LEU A 192 -1.08 -1.77 -13.48
CA LEU A 192 -2.15 -1.82 -14.47
C LEU A 192 -3.16 -0.69 -14.26
N LEU A 193 -3.53 -0.41 -13.00
CA LEU A 193 -4.39 0.73 -12.66
C LEU A 193 -3.75 2.07 -13.07
N SER A 194 -2.48 2.31 -12.71
CA SER A 194 -1.77 3.53 -13.06
C SER A 194 -1.59 3.68 -14.58
N ALA A 195 -1.27 2.59 -15.28
CA ALA A 195 -1.16 2.56 -16.74
C ALA A 195 -2.50 2.84 -17.42
N GLY A 196 -3.60 2.25 -16.94
CA GLY A 196 -4.94 2.55 -17.44
C GLY A 196 -5.26 4.03 -17.34
N ARG A 197 -4.97 4.66 -16.18
CA ARG A 197 -5.16 6.12 -15.98
C ARG A 197 -4.32 6.97 -16.92
N VAL A 198 -3.08 6.57 -17.20
CA VAL A 198 -2.23 7.25 -18.20
C VAL A 198 -2.86 7.16 -19.59
N ARG A 199 -3.24 5.96 -20.02
CA ARG A 199 -3.83 5.71 -21.35
C ARG A 199 -5.14 6.49 -21.53
N GLU A 200 -5.97 6.54 -20.50
CA GLU A 200 -7.21 7.32 -20.50
C GLU A 200 -6.95 8.82 -20.72
N ARG A 201 -5.99 9.41 -19.98
CA ARG A 201 -5.63 10.83 -20.13
C ARG A 201 -5.03 11.16 -21.51
N LEU A 202 -4.41 10.18 -22.15
CA LEU A 202 -3.91 10.29 -23.52
C LEU A 202 -5.01 10.07 -24.57
N GLY A 203 -6.27 9.85 -24.17
CA GLY A 203 -7.40 9.57 -25.07
C GLY A 203 -7.45 8.14 -25.60
N GLN A 204 -6.58 7.24 -25.11
CA GLN A 204 -6.46 5.85 -25.56
C GLN A 204 -7.42 4.95 -24.78
N ARG A 205 -8.72 5.19 -24.95
CA ARG A 205 -9.79 4.60 -24.11
C ARG A 205 -9.85 3.07 -24.15
N ASP A 206 -9.66 2.46 -25.32
CA ASP A 206 -9.71 1.00 -25.43
C ASP A 206 -8.53 0.33 -24.70
N ALA A 207 -7.32 0.89 -24.84
CA ALA A 207 -6.15 0.41 -24.11
C ALA A 207 -6.30 0.62 -22.59
N ALA A 208 -6.87 1.75 -22.17
CA ALA A 208 -7.16 1.99 -20.76
C ALA A 208 -8.12 0.93 -20.18
N ARG A 209 -9.18 0.62 -20.92
CA ARG A 209 -10.17 -0.39 -20.53
C ARG A 209 -9.53 -1.77 -20.33
N GLU A 210 -8.73 -2.23 -21.29
CA GLU A 210 -8.05 -3.54 -21.19
C GLU A 210 -7.20 -3.62 -19.91
N LEU A 211 -6.46 -2.56 -19.60
CA LEU A 211 -5.63 -2.48 -18.40
C LEU A 211 -6.47 -2.51 -17.11
N PHE A 212 -7.61 -1.80 -17.08
CA PHE A 212 -8.53 -1.85 -15.94
C PHE A 212 -9.18 -3.22 -15.76
N GLU A 213 -9.55 -3.91 -16.85
CA GLU A 213 -10.10 -5.27 -16.80
C GLU A 213 -9.06 -6.26 -16.26
N ARG A 214 -7.82 -6.19 -16.76
CA ARG A 214 -6.69 -7.00 -16.23
C ARG A 214 -6.42 -6.70 -14.75
N CYS A 215 -6.47 -5.43 -14.35
CA CYS A 215 -6.34 -5.03 -12.95
C CYS A 215 -7.45 -5.65 -12.08
N ALA A 216 -8.71 -5.59 -12.53
CA ALA A 216 -9.85 -6.13 -11.79
C ALA A 216 -9.78 -7.67 -11.67
N ALA A 217 -9.38 -8.36 -12.73
CA ALA A 217 -9.14 -9.80 -12.71
C ALA A 217 -8.06 -10.15 -11.67
N ARG A 218 -6.92 -9.45 -11.70
CA ARG A 218 -5.80 -9.68 -10.78
C ARG A 218 -6.17 -9.47 -9.31
N LEU A 219 -6.91 -8.41 -9.01
CA LEU A 219 -7.40 -8.13 -7.66
C LEU A 219 -8.42 -9.17 -7.16
N SER A 220 -9.01 -9.95 -8.06
CA SER A 220 -9.95 -11.02 -7.71
C SER A 220 -9.24 -12.34 -7.36
N GLU A 221 -8.02 -12.55 -7.83
CA GLU A 221 -7.25 -13.80 -7.65
C GLU A 221 -6.52 -13.88 -6.31
N GLN A 222 -5.91 -12.79 -5.80
CA GLN A 222 -5.14 -12.80 -4.55
C GLN A 222 -5.10 -11.42 -3.84
N PRO A 223 -5.74 -11.23 -2.67
CA PRO A 223 -5.66 -9.94 -1.96
C PRO A 223 -4.89 -9.99 -0.63
N PRO A 224 -4.03 -9.00 -0.34
CA PRO A 224 -3.80 -8.53 1.02
C PRO A 224 -5.09 -7.85 1.52
N ARG A 225 -5.67 -8.34 2.63
CA ARG A 225 -6.99 -7.91 3.14
C ARG A 225 -7.15 -6.40 3.36
N ARG A 226 -6.08 -5.67 3.70
CA ARG A 226 -6.13 -4.24 4.09
C ARG A 226 -6.21 -3.27 2.91
N LEU A 227 -5.56 -3.56 1.78
CA LEU A 227 -5.51 -2.66 0.62
C LEU A 227 -6.65 -2.88 -0.38
N ARG A 228 -7.39 -4.00 -0.22
CA ARG A 228 -8.52 -4.38 -1.08
C ARG A 228 -9.60 -3.30 -1.16
N ARG A 229 -9.96 -2.65 -0.03
CA ARG A 229 -11.04 -1.65 -0.04
C ARG A 229 -10.66 -0.41 -0.84
N TYR A 230 -9.41 0.04 -0.72
CA TYR A 230 -8.92 1.26 -1.37
C TYR A 230 -8.79 1.09 -2.88
N TYR A 231 -8.11 0.04 -3.33
CA TYR A 231 -7.85 -0.14 -4.77
C TYR A 231 -9.03 -0.74 -5.53
N ARG A 232 -9.84 -1.62 -4.90
CA ARG A 232 -11.03 -2.17 -5.55
C ARG A 232 -12.10 -1.11 -5.79
N GLY A 233 -12.31 -0.19 -4.83
CA GLY A 233 -13.21 0.96 -5.04
C GLY A 233 -12.74 1.79 -6.23
N ASN A 234 -11.49 2.27 -6.17
CA ASN A 234 -10.91 3.08 -7.24
C ASN A 234 -10.91 2.41 -8.63
N ALA A 235 -10.60 1.11 -8.72
CA ALA A 235 -10.55 0.41 -10.01
C ALA A 235 -11.95 0.11 -10.56
N LEU A 236 -12.90 -0.31 -9.72
CA LEU A 236 -14.27 -0.59 -10.15
C LEU A 236 -15.03 0.69 -10.49
N ASP A 237 -14.86 1.77 -9.72
CA ASP A 237 -15.51 3.05 -9.98
C ASP A 237 -15.07 3.63 -11.33
N GLN A 238 -13.77 3.53 -11.63
CA GLN A 238 -13.20 3.96 -12.93
C GLN A 238 -13.70 3.09 -14.09
N TRP A 239 -13.73 1.75 -13.92
CA TRP A 239 -14.26 0.84 -14.94
C TRP A 239 -15.75 1.06 -15.22
N MET A 240 -16.57 1.21 -14.18
CA MET A 240 -18.01 1.45 -14.32
C MET A 240 -18.30 2.79 -15.00
N TRP A 241 -17.52 3.82 -14.72
CA TRP A 241 -17.66 5.12 -15.40
C TRP A 241 -17.37 5.04 -16.90
N ILE A 242 -16.33 4.30 -17.30
CA ILE A 242 -16.00 4.10 -18.72
C ILE A 242 -17.16 3.40 -19.45
N GLU A 243 -17.75 2.36 -18.86
CA GLU A 243 -18.88 1.64 -19.45
C GLU A 243 -20.15 2.51 -19.52
N ALA A 244 -20.46 3.29 -18.49
CA ALA A 244 -21.61 4.19 -18.49
C ALA A 244 -21.53 5.25 -19.61
N ASN A 245 -20.35 5.82 -19.85
CA ASN A 245 -20.16 6.84 -20.89
C ASN A 245 -20.11 6.28 -22.32
N ARG A 246 -19.86 4.98 -22.48
CA ARG A 246 -19.96 4.29 -23.77
C ARG A 246 -21.40 4.20 -24.27
N GLY A 247 -22.34 4.01 -23.35
CA GLY A 247 -23.78 4.07 -23.64
C GLY A 247 -24.19 5.45 -24.18
N LEU A 248 -23.66 6.51 -23.58
CA LEU A 248 -23.92 7.90 -24.00
C LEU A 248 -23.27 8.25 -25.35
N ALA A 249 -22.03 7.83 -25.60
CA ALA A 249 -21.36 8.06 -26.88
C ALA A 249 -22.07 7.36 -28.06
N ARG A 250 -22.69 6.20 -27.82
CA ARG A 250 -23.49 5.49 -28.84
C ARG A 250 -24.85 6.12 -29.09
N THR A 251 -25.39 6.84 -28.11
CA THR A 251 -26.72 7.49 -28.20
C THR A 251 -26.65 8.99 -28.47
N GLY A 252 -25.45 9.57 -28.65
CA GLY A 252 -25.25 11.00 -28.86
C GLY A 252 -25.38 11.85 -27.59
N GLY A 253 -25.41 11.24 -26.41
CA GLY A 253 -25.43 11.93 -25.12
C GLY A 253 -24.05 12.50 -24.75
N LYS A 254 -24.02 13.73 -24.22
CA LYS A 254 -22.79 14.30 -23.65
C LYS A 254 -22.46 13.61 -22.32
N PRO A 255 -21.19 13.28 -22.05
CA PRO A 255 -20.77 12.73 -20.75
C PRO A 255 -20.97 13.77 -19.63
N ASP A 256 -21.32 13.29 -18.44
CA ASP A 256 -21.50 14.14 -17.26
C ASP A 256 -20.16 14.40 -16.56
N GLU A 257 -19.62 15.61 -16.74
CA GLU A 257 -18.32 16.03 -16.23
C GLU A 257 -18.33 16.34 -14.72
N ARG A 258 -19.50 16.37 -14.06
CA ARG A 258 -19.62 16.74 -12.63
C ARG A 258 -19.22 15.63 -11.65
N ALA A 259 -19.03 14.40 -12.12
CA ALA A 259 -18.59 13.28 -11.27
C ALA A 259 -17.06 13.25 -11.03
N MET A 260 -16.33 14.26 -11.50
CA MET A 260 -14.86 14.28 -11.52
C MET A 260 -14.22 15.08 -10.36
N GLN A 261 -15.02 15.69 -9.49
CA GLN A 261 -14.57 16.42 -8.29
C GLN A 261 -14.87 15.60 -7.03
#